data_AF-A0A1V5HHP1-F1
#
_entry.id   AF-A0A1V5HHP1-F1
#
_cell.length_a   1.000
_cell.length_b   1.000
_cell.length_c   1.000
_cell.angle_alpha   90.00
_cell.angle_beta   90.00
_cell.angle_gamma   90.00
#
_symmetry.space_group_name_H-M   'P 1'
#
loop_
_entity.id
_entity.type
_entity.pdbx_description
1 polymer ?
#
loop_
_entity_poly.entity_id
_entity_poly.type
_entity_poly.pdbx_seq_one_letter_code
_entity_poly.pdbx_strand_id
1 'polypeptide(L)'
;MRTFVRIVVAAMLTATNGMAFMVVDRGLPTINLNDAAGAYRCNVNWTLENQPWYCVGDQVTLPTAFPYYLVDTIRVWVVGEYTGLELFVGISDVLQSSTTYSATQVTYANGEGYQGQSGAFLDMWQLDFAVDRRVQGGSALNFALKPDYDSDYTFLLASNAALSGSPQEGADDLWGYWYWVSTDPDRYGMGFWSSKGNGWDKSSDINVQVFGLGVPEPATMALLGFGGLLLLKRKRG
;
A
#
# COMPACT_ATOMS: atom_id res chain seq x y z
N MET A 1 -14.56 -16.98 56.58
CA MET A 1 -13.65 -16.24 55.70
C MET A 1 -13.58 -17.00 54.37
N ARG A 2 -14.32 -16.54 53.34
CA ARG A 2 -14.46 -17.25 52.06
C ARG A 2 -13.38 -16.75 51.11
N THR A 3 -12.39 -17.59 50.83
CA THR A 3 -11.30 -17.32 49.89
C THR A 3 -11.86 -17.34 48.46
N PHE A 4 -11.97 -16.17 47.84
CA PHE A 4 -12.22 -16.05 46.40
C PHE A 4 -10.93 -16.41 45.65
N VAL A 5 -10.93 -17.59 45.03
CA VAL A 5 -9.88 -17.95 44.06
C VAL A 5 -10.16 -17.16 42.78
N ARG A 6 -9.33 -16.14 42.53
CA ARG A 6 -9.29 -15.44 41.23
C ARG A 6 -8.56 -16.36 40.24
N ILE A 7 -9.31 -17.03 39.38
CA ILE A 7 -8.75 -17.72 38.22
C ILE A 7 -8.44 -16.64 37.19
N VAL A 8 -7.16 -16.27 37.08
CA VAL A 8 -6.64 -15.48 35.96
C VAL A 8 -6.41 -16.46 34.81
N VAL A 9 -7.33 -16.47 33.84
CA VAL A 9 -7.10 -17.18 32.57
C VAL A 9 -6.25 -16.28 31.70
N ALA A 10 -4.94 -16.55 31.66
CA ALA A 10 -4.07 -16.01 30.63
C ALA A 10 -4.42 -16.71 29.31
N ALA A 11 -5.21 -16.05 28.46
CA ALA A 11 -5.39 -16.48 27.08
C ALA A 11 -4.05 -16.25 26.35
N MET A 12 -3.25 -17.30 26.20
CA MET A 12 -2.12 -17.26 25.27
C MET A 12 -2.70 -17.04 23.87
N LEU A 13 -2.43 -15.88 23.27
CA LEU A 13 -2.60 -15.68 21.84
C LEU A 13 -1.67 -16.67 21.13
N THR A 14 -2.19 -17.82 20.72
CA THR A 14 -1.54 -18.55 19.63
C THR A 14 -1.85 -17.77 18.37
N ALA A 15 -0.91 -16.89 17.99
CA ALA A 15 -0.86 -16.36 16.64
C ALA A 15 -0.85 -17.57 15.70
N THR A 16 -1.96 -17.80 15.01
CA THR A 16 -1.94 -18.71 13.87
C THR A 16 -0.93 -18.11 12.90
N ASN A 17 0.08 -18.87 12.52
CA ASN A 17 0.95 -18.55 11.38
C ASN A 17 0.08 -18.54 10.11
N GLY A 18 -0.75 -17.52 9.95
CA GLY A 18 -1.34 -17.21 8.65
C GLY A 18 -0.19 -16.82 7.74
N MET A 19 -0.27 -17.21 6.47
CA MET A 19 0.58 -16.60 5.46
C MET A 19 0.03 -15.23 5.11
N ALA A 20 0.92 -14.25 4.91
CA ALA A 20 0.54 -12.93 4.46
C ALA A 20 -0.24 -13.05 3.15
N PHE A 21 -1.31 -12.29 3.02
CA PHE A 21 -2.12 -12.24 1.81
C PHE A 21 -2.31 -10.79 1.37
N MET A 22 -2.73 -10.60 0.12
CA MET A 22 -3.02 -9.29 -0.42
C MET A 22 -4.28 -8.70 0.23
N VAL A 23 -4.10 -7.60 0.93
CA VAL A 23 -5.13 -6.88 1.69
C VAL A 23 -5.83 -5.82 0.82
N VAL A 24 -5.08 -5.19 -0.08
CA VAL A 24 -5.58 -4.20 -1.05
C VAL A 24 -4.92 -4.44 -2.40
N ASP A 25 -5.70 -4.39 -3.48
CA ASP A 25 -5.22 -4.47 -4.86
C ASP A 25 -5.56 -3.22 -5.69
N ARG A 26 -4.56 -2.35 -5.89
CA ARG A 26 -4.51 -1.32 -6.95
C ARG A 26 -3.32 -1.59 -7.87
N GLY A 27 -3.21 -2.82 -8.36
CA GLY A 27 -2.06 -3.28 -9.13
C GLY A 27 -1.84 -2.57 -10.46
N LEU A 28 -0.68 -2.84 -11.06
CA LEU A 28 -0.27 -2.31 -12.36
C LEU A 28 -1.35 -2.58 -13.44
N PRO A 29 -1.62 -1.60 -14.33
CA PRO A 29 -2.50 -1.77 -15.49
C PRO A 29 -2.16 -3.01 -16.33
N THR A 30 -3.17 -3.60 -16.97
CA THR A 30 -2.94 -4.83 -17.76
C THR A 30 -2.33 -4.56 -19.12
N ILE A 31 -2.49 -3.35 -19.65
CA ILE A 31 -2.00 -2.93 -20.95
C ILE A 31 -1.38 -1.55 -20.87
N ASN A 32 -0.47 -1.28 -21.80
CA ASN A 32 0.10 0.03 -21.99
C ASN A 32 -0.91 0.98 -22.63
N LEU A 33 -1.60 1.75 -21.79
CA LEU A 33 -2.48 2.83 -22.21
C LEU A 33 -1.83 4.17 -21.84
N ASN A 34 -0.65 4.43 -22.39
CA ASN A 34 0.06 5.71 -22.27
C ASN A 34 -0.29 6.65 -23.44
N ASP A 35 0.60 7.58 -23.80
CA ASP A 35 0.34 8.67 -24.73
C ASP A 35 -0.17 8.25 -26.11
N ALA A 36 0.34 7.16 -26.67
CA ALA A 36 -0.15 6.67 -27.96
C ALA A 36 -1.62 6.18 -27.92
N ALA A 37 -2.17 5.88 -26.74
CA ALA A 37 -3.57 5.45 -26.59
C ALA A 37 -4.58 6.61 -26.70
N GLY A 38 -4.12 7.87 -26.76
CA GLY A 38 -4.95 9.04 -26.96
C GLY A 38 -6.05 9.17 -25.90
N ALA A 39 -7.31 9.17 -26.33
CA ALA A 39 -8.45 9.28 -25.41
C ALA A 39 -8.52 8.14 -24.37
N TYR A 40 -8.00 6.96 -24.72
CA TYR A 40 -7.97 5.79 -23.83
C TYR A 40 -6.77 5.77 -22.89
N ARG A 41 -5.87 6.77 -22.95
CA ARG A 41 -4.73 6.87 -22.04
C ARG A 41 -5.20 6.81 -20.59
N CYS A 42 -4.67 5.86 -19.82
CA CYS A 42 -4.98 5.64 -18.42
C CYS A 42 -3.75 5.47 -17.53
N ASN A 43 -2.55 5.41 -18.09
CA ASN A 43 -1.32 5.23 -17.33
C ASN A 43 -0.61 6.58 -17.27
N VAL A 44 -0.16 6.94 -16.08
CA VAL A 44 0.60 8.16 -15.83
C VAL A 44 1.64 7.86 -14.75
N ASN A 45 2.67 8.68 -14.68
CA ASN A 45 3.62 8.62 -13.58
C ASN A 45 3.71 10.00 -12.93
N TRP A 46 3.86 10.01 -11.61
CA TRP A 46 3.88 11.24 -10.82
C TRP A 46 5.21 11.42 -10.12
N THR A 47 5.72 12.63 -10.20
CA THR A 47 6.83 13.12 -9.39
C THR A 47 6.55 14.58 -9.04
N LEU A 48 7.19 15.09 -8.00
CA LEU A 48 7.15 16.51 -7.64
C LEU A 48 8.52 17.11 -7.89
N GLU A 49 8.74 17.52 -9.13
CA GLU A 49 10.03 18.00 -9.61
C GLU A 49 10.54 19.19 -8.78
N ASN A 50 11.86 19.24 -8.55
CA ASN A 50 12.57 20.35 -7.88
C ASN A 50 12.11 20.65 -6.44
N GLN A 51 11.47 19.70 -5.77
CA GLN A 51 10.99 19.85 -4.41
C GLN A 51 11.53 18.72 -3.52
N PRO A 52 12.79 18.81 -3.03
CA PRO A 52 13.41 17.74 -2.24
C PRO A 52 12.66 17.42 -0.93
N TRP A 53 11.84 18.37 -0.49
CA TRP A 53 11.00 18.26 0.69
C TRP A 53 9.66 17.56 0.43
N TYR A 54 9.35 17.17 -0.81
CA TYR A 54 8.08 16.55 -1.17
C TYR A 54 8.27 15.11 -1.59
N CYS A 55 7.25 14.30 -1.32
CA CYS A 55 7.14 12.95 -1.86
C CYS A 55 5.74 12.69 -2.39
N VAL A 56 5.67 11.76 -3.35
CA VAL A 56 4.44 11.34 -4.02
C VAL A 56 3.94 10.06 -3.38
N GLY A 57 2.64 9.98 -3.18
CA GLY A 57 2.03 8.88 -2.48
C GLY A 57 0.54 8.83 -2.67
N ASP A 58 -0.12 8.08 -1.80
CA ASP A 58 -1.56 7.97 -1.81
C ASP A 58 -2.09 7.37 -0.50
N GLN A 59 -3.40 7.20 -0.44
CA GLN A 59 -4.11 6.54 0.63
C GLN A 59 -4.84 5.30 0.12
N VAL A 60 -4.86 4.26 0.95
CA VAL A 60 -5.76 3.11 0.77
C VAL A 60 -6.53 2.84 2.04
N THR A 61 -7.79 2.42 1.92
CA THR A 61 -8.58 1.96 3.07
C THR A 61 -8.49 0.46 3.20
N LEU A 62 -8.07 -0.03 4.37
CA LEU A 62 -8.03 -1.47 4.62
C LEU A 62 -9.44 -2.03 4.74
N PRO A 63 -9.69 -3.27 4.29
CA PRO A 63 -10.99 -3.92 4.44
C PRO A 63 -11.37 -4.11 5.91
N THR A 64 -12.66 -4.33 6.18
CA THR A 64 -13.21 -4.50 7.53
C THR A 64 -13.34 -5.98 7.95
N ALA A 65 -12.82 -6.90 7.14
CA ALA A 65 -12.94 -8.34 7.38
C ALA A 65 -12.26 -8.79 8.67
N PHE A 66 -11.23 -8.06 9.11
CA PHE A 66 -10.56 -8.26 10.39
C PHE A 66 -10.52 -6.94 11.18
N PRO A 67 -10.54 -6.99 12.53
CA PRO A 67 -10.40 -5.78 13.35
C PRO A 67 -9.03 -5.11 13.16
N TYR A 68 -7.98 -5.90 12.88
CA TYR A 68 -6.64 -5.38 12.60
C TYR A 68 -5.95 -6.20 11.52
N TYR A 69 -5.00 -5.57 10.86
CA TYR A 69 -4.04 -6.18 9.95
C TYR A 69 -2.62 -5.88 10.45
N LEU A 70 -1.74 -6.88 10.38
CA LEU A 70 -0.30 -6.70 10.46
C LEU A 70 0.22 -6.61 9.03
N VAL A 71 0.38 -5.39 8.53
CA VAL A 71 0.92 -5.10 7.20
C VAL A 71 2.43 -5.28 7.25
N ASP A 72 2.93 -6.13 6.35
CA ASP A 72 4.36 -6.49 6.27
C ASP A 72 5.01 -6.06 4.95
N THR A 73 4.21 -5.84 3.90
CA THR A 73 4.73 -5.46 2.59
C THR A 73 3.84 -4.41 1.95
N ILE A 74 4.46 -3.36 1.42
CA ILE A 74 3.82 -2.45 0.48
C ILE A 74 4.58 -2.55 -0.84
N ARG A 75 3.82 -2.85 -1.90
CA ARG A 75 4.31 -2.90 -3.27
C ARG A 75 3.85 -1.68 -4.02
N VAL A 76 4.78 -1.04 -4.70
CA VAL A 76 4.55 0.08 -5.63
C VAL A 76 5.31 -0.15 -6.93
N TRP A 77 5.03 0.66 -7.95
CA TRP A 77 5.76 0.61 -9.21
C TRP A 77 6.35 1.97 -9.55
N VAL A 78 7.55 1.97 -10.13
CA VAL A 78 8.24 3.17 -10.60
C VAL A 78 8.63 3.03 -12.08
N VAL A 79 8.77 4.17 -12.76
CA VAL A 79 9.26 4.26 -14.15
C VAL A 79 10.69 4.82 -14.17
N GLY A 80 11.54 4.22 -15.01
CA GLY A 80 12.89 4.71 -15.27
C GLY A 80 13.91 4.29 -14.22
N GLU A 81 14.96 5.09 -14.08
CA GLU A 81 16.01 4.89 -13.08
C GLU A 81 15.51 5.26 -11.68
N TYR A 82 16.04 4.58 -10.67
CA TYR A 82 15.76 4.87 -9.26
C TYR A 82 16.97 4.56 -8.39
N THR A 83 17.14 5.34 -7.33
CA THR A 83 18.26 5.28 -6.39
C THR A 83 17.80 5.74 -5.02
N GLY A 84 18.30 5.06 -3.97
CA GLY A 84 18.11 5.46 -2.57
C GLY A 84 16.66 5.77 -2.18
N LEU A 85 15.74 4.83 -2.40
CA LEU A 85 14.32 5.05 -2.12
C LEU A 85 13.97 4.83 -0.64
N GLU A 86 13.11 5.70 -0.13
CA GLU A 86 12.52 5.61 1.20
C GLU A 86 11.00 5.65 1.11
N LEU A 87 10.34 4.59 1.55
CA LEU A 87 8.88 4.52 1.65
C LEU A 87 8.44 4.97 3.04
N PHE A 88 7.64 6.02 3.09
CA PHE A 88 6.94 6.46 4.31
C PHE A 88 5.57 5.81 4.37
N VAL A 89 5.22 5.24 5.52
CA VAL A 89 3.96 4.52 5.73
C VAL A 89 3.37 4.86 7.09
N GLY A 90 2.10 5.23 7.13
CA GLY A 90 1.48 5.64 8.37
C GLY A 90 -0.03 5.74 8.40
N ILE A 91 -0.54 5.89 9.61
CA ILE A 91 -1.94 6.17 9.89
C ILE A 91 -1.95 7.57 10.48
N SER A 92 -2.65 8.52 9.83
CA SER A 92 -2.64 9.92 10.26
C SER A 92 -1.21 10.50 10.35
N ASP A 93 -0.80 10.95 11.54
CA ASP A 93 0.43 11.71 11.79
C ASP A 93 1.63 10.84 12.25
N VAL A 94 1.55 9.50 12.14
CA VAL A 94 2.65 8.59 12.50
C VAL A 94 3.19 7.85 11.27
N LEU A 95 4.28 8.36 10.70
CA LEU A 95 5.00 7.71 9.60
C LEU A 95 6.16 6.85 10.10
N GLN A 96 6.36 5.71 9.46
CA GLN A 96 7.53 4.84 9.58
C GLN A 96 8.12 4.88 8.20
N SER A 97 9.41 5.11 8.14
CA SER A 97 10.12 4.91 6.91
C SER A 97 10.65 3.49 6.79
N SER A 98 10.71 3.02 5.55
CA SER A 98 11.42 1.81 5.16
C SER A 98 12.29 2.11 3.96
N THR A 99 13.57 1.79 4.08
CA THR A 99 14.56 1.82 3.00
C THR A 99 14.90 0.41 2.51
N THR A 100 14.24 -0.61 3.07
CA THR A 100 14.49 -2.02 2.72
C THR A 100 13.44 -2.47 1.73
N TYR A 101 13.85 -2.65 0.49
CA TYR A 101 12.99 -3.14 -0.58
C TYR A 101 13.73 -4.11 -1.50
N SER A 102 12.96 -4.97 -2.16
CA SER A 102 13.42 -5.68 -3.35
C SER A 102 12.87 -5.01 -4.60
N ALA A 103 13.61 -5.07 -5.69
CA ALA A 103 13.21 -4.49 -6.96
C ALA A 103 13.25 -5.55 -8.07
N THR A 104 12.18 -5.61 -8.85
CA THR A 104 12.06 -6.52 -9.99
C THR A 104 11.63 -5.72 -11.21
N GLN A 105 12.38 -5.81 -12.31
CA GLN A 105 11.96 -5.20 -13.58
C GLN A 105 10.70 -5.91 -14.08
N VAL A 106 9.71 -5.14 -14.49
CA VAL A 106 8.41 -5.65 -14.95
C VAL A 106 7.97 -4.97 -16.24
N THR A 107 6.99 -5.58 -16.89
CA THR A 107 6.27 -5.01 -18.04
C THR A 107 4.77 -5.08 -17.76
N TYR A 108 3.97 -4.38 -18.55
CA TYR A 108 2.53 -4.60 -18.59
C TYR A 108 2.23 -6.03 -19.07
N ALA A 109 1.00 -6.52 -18.88
CA ALA A 109 0.67 -7.90 -19.25
C ALA A 109 0.77 -8.17 -20.77
N ASN A 110 0.72 -7.12 -21.60
CA ASN A 110 0.98 -7.20 -23.04
C ASN A 110 2.49 -7.26 -23.40
N GLY A 111 3.40 -7.24 -22.42
CA GLY A 111 4.85 -7.32 -22.59
C GLY A 111 5.53 -5.98 -22.86
N GLU A 112 4.80 -4.87 -22.84
CA GLU A 112 5.35 -3.54 -23.12
C GLU A 112 5.85 -2.84 -21.84
N GLY A 113 6.87 -1.99 -22.00
CA GLY A 113 7.31 -1.04 -20.97
C GLY A 113 6.38 0.19 -20.86
N TYR A 114 6.79 1.16 -20.05
CA TYR A 114 6.08 2.44 -19.96
C TYR A 114 6.40 3.31 -21.17
N GLN A 115 5.41 3.79 -21.92
CA GLN A 115 5.68 4.72 -23.02
C GLN A 115 5.58 6.16 -22.52
N GLY A 116 6.71 6.87 -22.53
CA GLY A 116 6.74 8.29 -22.19
C GLY A 116 6.21 9.18 -23.32
N GLN A 117 6.13 10.49 -23.05
CA GLN A 117 5.63 11.48 -23.99
C GLN A 117 6.44 11.59 -25.30
N SER A 118 7.72 11.23 -25.26
CA SER A 118 8.56 11.15 -26.46
C SER A 118 8.20 9.99 -27.39
N GLY A 119 7.31 9.09 -26.95
CA GLY A 119 7.00 7.83 -27.62
C GLY A 119 8.00 6.71 -27.33
N ALA A 120 9.09 7.00 -26.62
CA ALA A 120 10.07 6.01 -26.19
C ALA A 120 9.53 5.17 -25.03
N PHE A 121 9.97 3.91 -24.98
CA PHE A 121 9.67 3.00 -23.89
C PHE A 121 10.73 3.10 -22.79
N LEU A 122 10.27 3.18 -21.56
CA LEU A 122 11.07 3.24 -20.34
C LEU A 122 10.82 1.96 -19.54
N ASP A 123 11.86 1.55 -18.80
CA ASP A 123 11.77 0.43 -17.88
C ASP A 123 10.79 0.73 -16.75
N MET A 124 10.12 -0.32 -16.28
CA MET A 124 9.28 -0.27 -15.09
C MET A 124 9.81 -1.24 -14.05
N TRP A 125 9.67 -0.85 -12.79
CA TRP A 125 10.16 -1.64 -11.66
C TRP A 125 9.08 -1.79 -10.62
N GLN A 126 8.82 -3.04 -10.22
CA GLN A 126 8.05 -3.37 -9.03
C GLN A 126 8.97 -3.31 -7.83
N LEU A 127 8.57 -2.56 -6.81
CA LEU A 127 9.30 -2.38 -5.57
C LEU A 127 8.48 -2.93 -4.41
N ASP A 128 9.02 -3.93 -3.71
CA ASP A 128 8.38 -4.55 -2.54
C ASP A 128 9.12 -4.08 -1.29
N PHE A 129 8.55 -3.12 -0.56
CA PHE A 129 9.09 -2.59 0.68
C PHE A 129 8.65 -3.43 1.87
N ALA A 130 9.61 -3.85 2.68
CA ALA A 130 9.34 -4.47 3.97
C ALA A 130 8.87 -3.40 4.97
N VAL A 131 7.75 -3.63 5.65
CA VAL A 131 7.17 -2.74 6.66
C VAL A 131 6.77 -3.55 7.89
N ASP A 132 6.48 -2.87 9.00
CA ASP A 132 5.97 -3.52 10.22
C ASP A 132 4.88 -2.63 10.83
N ARG A 133 3.67 -2.75 10.28
CA ARG A 133 2.56 -1.84 10.60
C ARG A 133 1.31 -2.58 11.04
N ARG A 134 0.91 -2.33 12.28
CA ARG A 134 -0.42 -2.71 12.78
C ARG A 134 -1.44 -1.63 12.43
N VAL A 135 -2.43 -1.99 11.61
CA VAL A 135 -3.46 -1.07 11.12
C VAL A 135 -4.84 -1.62 11.47
N GLN A 136 -5.76 -0.74 11.88
CA GLN A 136 -7.15 -1.15 12.15
C GLN A 136 -7.89 -1.37 10.83
N GLY A 137 -8.69 -2.43 10.75
CA GLY A 137 -9.56 -2.68 9.58
C GLY A 137 -10.55 -1.53 9.37
N GLY A 138 -10.79 -1.14 8.12
CA GLY A 138 -11.59 0.04 7.76
C GLY A 138 -10.88 1.39 7.94
N SER A 139 -9.64 1.41 8.43
CA SER A 139 -8.87 2.65 8.54
C SER A 139 -8.04 2.93 7.29
N ALA A 140 -7.78 4.20 7.06
CA ALA A 140 -6.86 4.67 6.03
C ALA A 140 -5.40 4.36 6.39
N LEU A 141 -4.66 3.86 5.41
CA LEU A 141 -3.22 3.71 5.42
C LEU A 141 -2.65 4.63 4.34
N ASN A 142 -1.86 5.60 4.77
CA ASN A 142 -1.14 6.50 3.90
C ASN A 142 0.22 5.91 3.57
N PHE A 143 0.68 6.12 2.34
CA PHE A 143 2.03 5.80 1.94
C PHE A 143 2.57 6.88 0.98
N ALA A 144 3.87 7.11 1.00
CA ALA A 144 4.53 8.01 0.07
C ALA A 144 5.97 7.56 -0.19
N LEU A 145 6.40 7.64 -1.46
CA LEU A 145 7.74 7.27 -1.87
C LEU A 145 8.58 8.53 -2.05
N LYS A 146 9.70 8.57 -1.34
CA LYS A 146 10.68 9.66 -1.41
C LYS A 146 11.96 9.14 -2.07
N PRO A 147 12.48 9.83 -3.11
CA PRO A 147 13.82 9.56 -3.63
C PRO A 147 14.92 10.08 -2.69
N ASP A 148 16.16 9.65 -2.93
CA ASP A 148 17.32 10.19 -2.22
C ASP A 148 17.50 11.69 -2.51
N TYR A 149 18.03 12.42 -1.53
CA TYR A 149 18.25 13.85 -1.62
C TYR A 149 19.47 14.14 -2.51
N ASP A 150 19.27 14.53 -3.78
CA ASP A 150 20.04 15.64 -4.43
C ASP A 150 19.68 15.89 -5.92
N SER A 151 19.09 14.93 -6.62
CA SER A 151 18.75 15.12 -8.06
C SER A 151 17.80 14.08 -8.62
N ASP A 152 17.38 13.13 -7.78
CA ASP A 152 16.79 11.90 -8.28
C ASP A 152 15.28 12.04 -8.37
N TYR A 153 14.78 11.99 -9.60
CA TYR A 153 13.36 11.92 -9.86
C TYR A 153 12.93 10.47 -9.77
N THR A 154 12.03 10.16 -8.84
CA THR A 154 11.30 8.91 -8.88
C THR A 154 9.90 9.16 -9.36
N PHE A 155 9.53 8.44 -10.42
CA PHE A 155 8.25 8.55 -11.09
C PHE A 155 7.36 7.39 -10.65
N LEU A 156 6.45 7.67 -9.72
CA LEU A 156 5.54 6.68 -9.17
C LEU A 156 4.40 6.41 -10.16
N LEU A 157 4.18 5.14 -10.50
CA LEU A 157 3.13 4.76 -11.44
C LEU A 157 1.74 4.94 -10.82
N ALA A 158 0.84 5.47 -11.63
CA ALA A 158 -0.55 5.69 -11.29
C ALA A 158 -1.44 5.36 -12.49
N SER A 159 -2.69 5.03 -12.22
CA SER A 159 -3.65 4.75 -13.29
C SER A 159 -5.04 5.28 -13.03
N ASN A 160 -5.78 5.51 -14.11
CA ASN A 160 -7.20 5.81 -14.03
C ASN A 160 -7.99 4.53 -13.71
N ALA A 161 -8.79 4.59 -12.65
CA ALA A 161 -9.49 3.41 -12.13
C ALA A 161 -10.38 2.70 -13.17
N ALA A 162 -11.11 3.47 -13.97
CA ALA A 162 -12.09 2.93 -14.93
C ALA A 162 -11.44 2.27 -16.16
N LEU A 163 -10.19 2.60 -16.47
CA LEU A 163 -9.51 2.19 -17.70
C LEU A 163 -8.32 1.25 -17.46
N SER A 164 -7.82 1.14 -16.22
CA SER A 164 -6.61 0.37 -15.87
C SER A 164 -6.66 -1.11 -16.29
N GLY A 165 -7.86 -1.70 -16.29
CA GLY A 165 -8.07 -3.13 -16.55
C GLY A 165 -7.55 -4.07 -15.45
N SER A 166 -6.87 -3.55 -14.43
CA SER A 166 -6.54 -4.21 -13.17
C SER A 166 -7.57 -3.85 -12.08
N PRO A 167 -7.63 -4.60 -10.96
CA PRO A 167 -8.30 -4.14 -9.75
C PRO A 167 -7.77 -2.78 -9.31
N GLN A 168 -8.69 -1.92 -8.83
CA GLN A 168 -8.44 -0.54 -8.42
C GLN A 168 -9.20 -0.28 -7.10
N GLU A 169 -8.98 -1.15 -6.13
CA GLU A 169 -9.71 -1.14 -4.86
C GLU A 169 -9.51 0.16 -4.09
N GLY A 170 -10.62 0.80 -3.72
CA GLY A 170 -10.59 2.04 -2.93
C GLY A 170 -10.05 3.26 -3.67
N ALA A 171 -9.91 3.20 -5.00
CA ALA A 171 -9.55 4.36 -5.80
C ALA A 171 -10.60 5.48 -5.66
N ASP A 172 -10.13 6.71 -5.44
CA ASP A 172 -10.97 7.87 -5.12
C ASP A 172 -10.73 9.08 -6.04
N ASP A 173 -10.00 8.86 -7.15
CA ASP A 173 -9.64 9.87 -8.15
C ASP A 173 -8.69 10.98 -7.62
N LEU A 174 -8.11 10.77 -6.43
CA LEU A 174 -7.12 11.63 -5.81
C LEU A 174 -5.79 10.88 -5.66
N TRP A 175 -4.69 11.63 -5.71
CA TRP A 175 -3.39 11.14 -5.26
C TRP A 175 -2.83 12.08 -4.21
N GLY A 176 -1.93 11.56 -3.39
CA GLY A 176 -1.42 12.26 -2.23
C GLY A 176 -0.02 12.81 -2.42
N TYR A 177 0.25 13.94 -1.80
CA TYR A 177 1.61 14.45 -1.62
C TYR A 177 1.87 14.72 -0.15
N TRP A 178 3.10 14.45 0.26
CA TRP A 178 3.60 14.78 1.59
C TRP A 178 4.74 15.74 1.46
N TYR A 179 4.89 16.62 2.44
CA TYR A 179 6.02 17.52 2.49
C TYR A 179 6.54 17.71 3.89
N TRP A 180 7.85 17.86 4.03
CA TRP A 180 8.50 18.23 5.29
C TRP A 180 8.73 19.74 5.32
N VAL A 181 8.45 20.34 6.48
CA VAL A 181 8.77 21.75 6.68
C VAL A 181 10.28 21.85 6.84
N SER A 182 10.96 22.58 5.95
CA SER A 182 12.43 22.65 5.93
C SER A 182 13.07 23.15 7.23
N THR A 183 12.30 23.84 8.09
CA THR A 183 12.73 24.32 9.40
C THR A 183 12.45 23.35 10.55
N ASP A 184 11.69 22.29 10.31
CA ASP A 184 11.27 21.30 11.31
C ASP A 184 11.02 19.94 10.63
N PRO A 185 12.03 19.05 10.58
CA PRO A 185 11.93 17.76 9.92
C PRO A 185 10.95 16.79 10.62
N ASP A 186 10.50 17.11 11.84
CA ASP A 186 9.47 16.34 12.54
C ASP A 186 8.06 16.82 12.19
N ARG A 187 7.94 17.95 11.49
CA ARG A 187 6.67 18.51 11.02
C ARG A 187 6.51 18.26 9.54
N TYR A 188 5.53 17.44 9.21
CA TYR A 188 5.11 17.22 7.85
C TYR A 188 3.66 17.66 7.62
N GLY A 189 3.35 18.00 6.37
CA GLY A 189 1.99 18.19 5.90
C GLY A 189 1.65 17.15 4.84
N MET A 190 0.35 16.94 4.63
CA MET A 190 -0.16 16.11 3.55
C MET A 190 -1.30 16.82 2.83
N GLY A 191 -1.44 16.54 1.55
CA GLY A 191 -2.57 16.98 0.75
C GLY A 191 -2.94 15.95 -0.29
N PHE A 192 -4.19 16.03 -0.75
CA PHE A 192 -4.75 15.18 -1.78
C PHE A 192 -5.37 16.06 -2.86
N TRP A 193 -5.18 15.69 -4.11
CA TRP A 193 -5.71 16.41 -5.25
C TRP A 193 -5.97 15.48 -6.42
N SER A 194 -6.92 15.87 -7.27
CA SER A 194 -7.16 15.17 -8.52
C SER A 194 -6.18 15.66 -9.57
N SER A 195 -5.60 14.72 -10.32
CA SER A 195 -4.78 15.01 -11.49
C SER A 195 -5.59 15.56 -12.67
N LYS A 196 -6.91 15.39 -12.67
CA LYS A 196 -7.80 15.88 -13.73
C LYS A 196 -7.84 17.41 -13.74
N GLY A 197 -7.29 18.00 -14.80
CA GLY A 197 -7.15 19.45 -14.93
C GLY A 197 -5.94 20.02 -14.18
N ASN A 198 -5.16 19.19 -13.48
CA ASN A 198 -3.96 19.56 -12.72
C ASN A 198 -2.79 18.67 -13.15
N GLY A 199 -2.30 18.90 -14.38
CA GLY A 199 -1.18 18.13 -14.95
C GLY A 199 -1.59 16.94 -15.81
N TRP A 200 -2.85 16.47 -15.73
CA TRP A 200 -3.37 15.42 -16.59
C TRP A 200 -4.83 15.64 -17.00
N ASP A 201 -5.28 14.94 -18.03
CA ASP A 201 -6.65 15.07 -18.59
C ASP A 201 -7.67 14.16 -17.87
N LYS A 202 -7.21 13.30 -16.96
CA LYS A 202 -8.01 12.34 -16.21
C LYS A 202 -7.58 12.31 -14.75
N SER A 203 -8.40 11.68 -13.93
CA SER A 203 -8.05 11.36 -12.56
C SER A 203 -7.19 10.09 -12.52
N SER A 204 -6.31 9.99 -11.53
CA SER A 204 -5.41 8.86 -11.32
C SER A 204 -5.18 8.63 -9.84
N ASP A 205 -5.02 7.36 -9.51
CA ASP A 205 -4.64 6.87 -8.18
C ASP A 205 -3.29 6.15 -8.29
N ILE A 206 -2.46 6.22 -7.24
CA ILE A 206 -1.17 5.53 -7.27
C ILE A 206 -1.37 4.02 -7.24
N ASN A 207 -0.69 3.32 -8.14
CA ASN A 207 -0.70 1.86 -8.16
C ASN A 207 0.01 1.31 -6.92
N VAL A 208 -0.71 0.52 -6.14
CA VAL A 208 -0.22 -0.06 -4.88
C VAL A 208 -0.85 -1.42 -4.61
N GLN A 209 -0.08 -2.33 -4.02
CA GLN A 209 -0.60 -3.54 -3.39
C GLN A 209 -0.12 -3.60 -1.95
N VAL A 210 -1.03 -3.92 -1.03
CA VAL A 210 -0.72 -4.03 0.40
C VAL A 210 -0.85 -5.49 0.80
N PHE A 211 0.15 -6.03 1.50
CA PHE A 211 0.13 -7.40 2.01
C PHE A 211 0.26 -7.44 3.52
N GLY A 212 -0.40 -8.41 4.12
CA GLY A 212 -0.32 -8.60 5.56
C GLY A 212 -1.19 -9.73 6.08
N LEU A 213 -1.28 -9.78 7.41
CA LEU A 213 -2.02 -10.78 8.16
C LEU A 213 -3.23 -10.16 8.85
N GLY A 214 -4.43 -10.66 8.52
CA GLY A 214 -5.64 -10.36 9.29
C GLY A 214 -5.57 -10.96 10.69
N VAL A 215 -5.81 -10.16 11.71
CA VAL A 215 -5.80 -10.59 13.12
C VAL A 215 -7.25 -10.77 13.59
N PRO A 216 -7.72 -12.01 13.85
CA PRO A 216 -9.08 -12.24 14.33
C PRO A 216 -9.33 -11.66 15.72
N GLU A 217 -10.60 -11.43 16.05
CA GLU A 217 -10.97 -11.08 17.44
C GLU A 217 -10.60 -12.21 18.43
N PRO A 218 -10.15 -11.87 19.65
CA PRO A 218 -9.80 -12.85 20.67
C PRO A 218 -10.93 -13.86 20.98
N ALA A 219 -12.19 -13.43 20.91
CA ALA A 219 -13.34 -14.30 21.17
C ALA A 219 -13.55 -15.37 20.07
N THR A 220 -13.27 -15.05 18.81
CA THR A 220 -13.34 -15.99 17.68
C THR A 220 -12.32 -17.12 17.84
N MET A 221 -11.12 -16.79 18.34
CA MET A 221 -10.08 -17.78 18.65
C MET A 221 -10.47 -18.68 19.83
N ALA A 222 -11.08 -18.11 20.87
CA ALA A 222 -11.58 -18.88 22.00
C ALA A 222 -12.68 -19.87 21.58
N LEU A 223 -13.64 -19.45 20.74
CA LEU A 223 -14.74 -20.30 20.30
C LEU A 223 -14.25 -21.50 19.46
N LEU A 224 -13.27 -21.29 18.57
CA LEU A 224 -12.62 -22.36 17.81
C LEU A 224 -11.86 -23.33 18.73
N GLY A 225 -11.13 -22.81 19.72
CA GLY A 225 -10.41 -23.61 20.71
C GLY A 225 -11.34 -24.49 21.56
N PHE A 226 -12.45 -23.95 22.04
CA PHE A 226 -13.42 -24.70 22.85
C PHE A 226 -14.30 -25.65 22.02
N GLY A 227 -14.67 -25.28 20.80
CA GLY A 227 -15.45 -26.14 19.89
C GLY A 227 -14.70 -27.41 19.49
N GLY A 228 -13.39 -27.31 19.21
CA GLY A 228 -12.54 -28.47 18.92
C GLY A 228 -12.42 -29.45 20.09
N LEU A 229 -12.30 -28.94 21.32
CA LEU A 229 -12.24 -29.74 22.55
C LEU A 229 -13.57 -30.45 22.87
N LEU A 230 -14.71 -29.84 22.54
CA LEU A 230 -16.04 -30.47 22.72
C LEU A 230 -16.28 -31.59 21.70
N LEU A 231 -15.78 -31.47 20.46
CA LEU A 231 -15.90 -32.51 19.44
C LEU A 231 -14.97 -33.71 19.70
N LEU A 232 -13.79 -33.50 20.29
CA LEU A 232 -12.86 -34.57 20.66
C LEU A 232 -13.36 -35.44 21.83
N LYS A 233 -14.31 -34.95 22.64
CA LYS A 233 -14.91 -35.73 23.74
C LYS A 233 -16.01 -36.72 23.30
N ARG A 234 -16.46 -36.69 22.05
CA ARG A 234 -17.60 -37.52 21.56
C ARG A 234 -17.19 -38.81 20.84
N LYS A 235 -15.96 -39.32 21.04
CA LYS A 235 -15.51 -40.59 20.42
C LYS A 235 -14.89 -41.59 21.41
N ARG A 236 -15.49 -41.69 22.60
CA ARG A 236 -15.33 -42.82 23.53
C ARG A 236 -16.67 -43.12 24.19
N GLY A 237 -17.45 -43.98 23.56
CA GLY A 237 -18.72 -44.53 24.03
C GLY A 237 -19.05 -45.72 23.16
#